data_AF-A0A7S3YUY1-F1
#
_entry.id   AF-A0A7S3YUY1-F1
#
_cell.length_a   1.000
_cell.length_b   1.000
_cell.length_c   1.000
_cell.angle_alpha   90.00
_cell.angle_beta   90.00
_cell.angle_gamma   90.00
#
_symmetry.space_group_name_H-M   'P 1'
#
loop_
_entity.id
_entity.type
_entity.pdbx_description
1 polymer ?
#
loop_
_entity_poly.entity_id
_entity_poly.type
_entity_poly.pdbx_seq_one_letter_code
_entity_poly.pdbx_strand_id
1 'polypeptide(L)'
;FKEKIVVGSIHHPVVMLIFSGSTECAILAKLLKTLSFKFPKISFFKIEQSEMLRNVPKEDCPIVMVYNNGVVIGQFVKLDAFAGAKTTSEVVEWKLSKLGILKTTLEVNVSVIKTLDTLL
;
A
#
# COMPACT_ATOMS: atom_id res chain seq x y z
N PHE A 1 -13.36 7.26 11.66
CA PHE A 1 -12.83 6.58 10.46
C PHE A 1 -11.71 5.61 10.80
N LYS A 2 -10.60 6.09 11.39
CA LYS A 2 -9.45 5.26 11.81
C LYS A 2 -9.86 4.02 12.63
N GLU A 3 -10.79 4.19 13.57
CA GLU A 3 -11.36 3.08 14.37
C GLU A 3 -12.00 1.98 13.52
N LYS A 4 -12.78 2.33 12.48
CA LYS A 4 -13.40 1.33 11.59
C LYS A 4 -12.35 0.53 10.82
N ILE A 5 -11.26 1.18 10.39
CA ILE A 5 -10.13 0.50 9.73
C ILE A 5 -9.42 -0.43 10.70
N VAL A 6 -9.14 0.04 11.92
CA VAL A 6 -8.51 -0.76 12.98
C VAL A 6 -9.35 -1.97 13.33
N VAL A 7 -10.64 -1.79 13.63
CA VAL A 7 -11.57 -2.89 13.95
C VAL A 7 -11.72 -3.85 12.78
N GLY A 8 -11.87 -3.35 11.55
CA GLY A 8 -11.93 -4.18 10.35
C GLY A 8 -10.68 -5.04 10.17
N SER A 9 -9.51 -4.48 10.51
CA SER A 9 -8.23 -5.18 10.40
C SER A 9 -8.02 -6.33 11.38
N ILE A 10 -8.90 -6.51 12.36
CA ILE A 10 -8.89 -7.66 13.28
C ILE A 10 -9.28 -8.95 12.54
N HIS A 11 -10.15 -8.85 11.55
CA HIS A 11 -10.68 -10.02 10.83
C HIS A 11 -9.86 -10.38 9.59
N HIS A 12 -9.42 -9.35 8.85
CA HIS A 12 -8.67 -9.51 7.60
C HIS A 12 -7.71 -8.34 7.43
N PRO A 13 -6.57 -8.51 6.74
CA PRO A 13 -5.65 -7.39 6.49
C PRO A 13 -6.33 -6.24 5.74
N VAL A 14 -5.92 -5.02 6.07
CA VAL A 14 -6.41 -3.79 5.44
C VAL A 14 -5.24 -3.03 4.83
N VAL A 15 -5.38 -2.64 3.56
CA VAL A 15 -4.45 -1.75 2.87
C VAL A 15 -5.18 -0.44 2.59
N MET A 16 -4.63 0.66 3.08
CA MET A 16 -5.28 1.96 3.06
C MET A 16 -4.40 2.99 2.37
N LEU A 17 -4.88 3.54 1.25
CA LEU A 17 -4.25 4.63 0.53
C LEU A 17 -4.79 5.98 1.00
N ILE A 18 -3.91 6.84 1.52
CA ILE A 18 -4.18 8.26 1.71
C ILE A 18 -3.82 8.99 0.40
N PHE A 19 -4.82 9.64 -0.20
CA PHE A 19 -4.79 10.16 -1.57
C PHE A 19 -4.93 11.68 -1.54
N SER A 20 -3.94 12.41 -2.09
CA SER A 20 -3.96 13.88 -2.16
C SER A 20 -4.38 14.45 -3.52
N GLY A 21 -4.59 13.59 -4.53
CA GLY A 21 -4.90 14.00 -5.90
C GLY A 21 -3.70 14.09 -6.85
N SER A 22 -2.47 13.83 -6.40
CA SER A 22 -1.30 13.84 -7.27
C SER A 22 -1.30 12.70 -8.31
N THR A 23 -0.49 12.83 -9.35
CA THR A 23 -0.29 11.77 -10.37
C THR A 23 0.21 10.47 -9.73
N GLU A 24 1.11 10.55 -8.76
CA GLU A 24 1.59 9.38 -8.00
C GLU A 24 0.45 8.68 -7.24
N CYS A 25 -0.46 9.46 -6.64
CA CYS A 25 -1.65 8.92 -5.99
C CYS A 25 -2.55 8.18 -6.98
N ALA A 26 -2.74 8.72 -8.19
CA ALA A 26 -3.54 8.08 -9.22
C ALA A 26 -2.93 6.75 -9.71
N ILE A 27 -1.60 6.71 -9.86
CA ILE A 27 -0.87 5.47 -10.20
C ILE A 27 -1.10 4.41 -9.12
N LEU A 28 -0.82 4.74 -7.84
CA LEU A 28 -0.98 3.77 -6.74
C LEU A 28 -2.44 3.34 -6.56
N ALA A 29 -3.41 4.23 -6.71
CA ALA A 29 -4.82 3.88 -6.64
C ALA A 29 -5.21 2.85 -7.72
N LYS A 30 -4.70 3.01 -8.95
CA LYS A 30 -4.94 2.05 -10.04
C LYS A 30 -4.33 0.69 -9.72
N LEU A 31 -3.09 0.66 -9.26
CA LEU A 31 -2.38 -0.58 -8.93
C LEU A 31 -3.05 -1.33 -7.77
N LEU A 32 -3.43 -0.61 -6.70
CA LEU A 32 -4.13 -1.21 -5.56
C LEU A 32 -5.51 -1.74 -5.95
N LYS A 33 -6.21 -1.08 -6.89
CA LYS A 33 -7.46 -1.62 -7.45
C LYS A 33 -7.22 -2.94 -8.17
N THR A 34 -6.17 -3.06 -8.98
CA THR A 34 -5.78 -4.35 -9.60
C THR A 34 -5.55 -5.42 -8.53
N LEU A 35 -4.80 -5.10 -7.47
CA LEU A 35 -4.52 -6.04 -6.38
C LEU A 35 -5.77 -6.44 -5.59
N SER A 36 -6.77 -5.56 -5.47
CA SER A 36 -8.03 -5.90 -4.79
C SER A 36 -8.79 -7.04 -5.48
N PHE A 37 -8.71 -7.14 -6.81
CA PHE A 37 -9.29 -8.25 -7.55
C PHE A 37 -8.47 -9.53 -7.39
N LYS A 38 -7.14 -9.40 -7.30
CA LYS A 38 -6.23 -10.54 -7.14
C LYS A 38 -6.26 -11.12 -5.71
N PHE A 39 -6.46 -10.28 -4.69
CA PHE A 39 -6.42 -10.65 -3.28
C PHE A 39 -7.72 -10.28 -2.56
N PRO A 40 -8.84 -10.98 -2.83
CA PRO A 40 -10.17 -10.63 -2.29
C PRO A 40 -10.28 -10.78 -0.77
N LYS A 41 -9.33 -11.45 -0.11
CA LYS A 41 -9.25 -11.57 1.35
C LYS A 41 -8.64 -10.35 2.04
N ILE A 42 -8.17 -9.36 1.28
CA ILE A 42 -7.62 -8.11 1.81
C ILE A 42 -8.58 -6.99 1.46
N SER A 43 -8.89 -6.15 2.45
CA SER A 43 -9.70 -4.97 2.20
C SER A 43 -8.82 -3.81 1.75
N PHE A 44 -9.14 -3.23 0.59
CA PHE A 44 -8.42 -2.07 0.05
C PHE A 44 -9.31 -0.83 0.16
N PHE A 45 -8.80 0.23 0.80
CA PHE A 45 -9.49 1.51 0.93
C PHE A 45 -8.67 2.63 0.32
N LYS A 46 -9.35 3.57 -0.35
CA LYS A 46 -8.80 4.86 -0.72
C LYS A 46 -9.52 5.93 0.10
N ILE A 47 -8.76 6.86 0.67
CA ILE A 47 -9.28 7.98 1.43
C ILE A 47 -8.68 9.25 0.88
N GLU A 48 -9.54 10.19 0.53
CA GLU A 48 -9.13 11.53 0.15
C GLU A 48 -8.53 12.23 1.38
N GLN A 49 -7.34 12.83 1.20
CA GLN A 49 -6.73 13.66 2.23
C GLN A 49 -7.65 14.85 2.48
N SER A 50 -8.34 14.80 3.62
CA SER A 50 -9.28 15.83 4.06
C SER A 50 -8.73 16.55 5.27
N GLU A 51 -9.46 17.57 5.74
CA GLU A 51 -9.13 18.27 6.99
C GLU A 51 -9.04 17.33 8.21
N MET A 52 -9.69 16.17 8.18
CA MET A 52 -9.60 15.17 9.26
C MET A 52 -8.21 14.49 9.32
N LEU A 53 -7.44 14.56 8.24
CA LEU A 53 -6.05 14.10 8.15
C LEU A 53 -5.07 15.28 8.13
N ARG A 54 -5.46 16.44 8.68
CA ARG A 54 -4.72 17.72 8.69
C ARG A 54 -3.20 17.62 8.95
N ASN A 55 -2.79 16.63 9.75
CA ASN A 55 -1.40 16.45 10.15
C ASN A 55 -0.55 15.64 9.15
N VAL A 56 -1.15 15.14 8.06
CA VAL A 56 -0.43 14.46 6.97
C VAL A 56 -0.07 15.49 5.91
N PRO A 57 1.21 15.84 5.71
CA PRO A 57 1.62 16.76 4.65
C PRO A 57 1.22 16.23 3.27
N LYS A 58 0.83 17.12 2.35
CA LYS A 58 0.42 16.72 0.99
C LYS A 58 1.56 16.11 0.21
N GLU A 59 2.76 16.62 0.45
CA GLU A 59 4.02 16.18 -0.11
C GLU A 59 4.40 14.77 0.28
N ASP A 60 3.90 14.23 1.40
CA ASP A 60 4.14 12.84 1.80
C ASP A 60 3.20 11.86 1.09
N CYS A 61 2.14 12.37 0.44
CA CYS A 61 1.22 11.53 -0.29
C CYS A 61 1.79 11.16 -1.68
N PRO A 62 1.53 9.93 -2.16
CA PRO A 62 0.64 8.91 -1.58
C PRO A 62 1.23 8.21 -0.34
N ILE A 63 0.38 7.91 0.64
CA ILE A 63 0.76 7.06 1.79
C ILE A 63 -0.06 5.79 1.77
N VAL A 64 0.60 4.62 1.76
CA VAL A 64 -0.04 3.32 1.93
C VAL A 64 0.21 2.83 3.36
N MET A 65 -0.86 2.75 4.14
CA MET A 65 -0.85 2.17 5.48
C MET A 65 -1.37 0.74 5.42
N VAL A 66 -0.70 -0.17 6.12
CA VAL A 66 -1.07 -1.58 6.19
C VAL A 66 -1.41 -1.95 7.63
N TYR A 67 -2.61 -2.48 7.81
CA TYR A 67 -3.11 -2.93 9.11
C TYR A 67 -3.34 -4.44 9.09
N ASN A 68 -3.02 -5.08 10.20
CA ASN A 68 -3.33 -6.49 10.45
C ASN A 68 -3.48 -6.69 11.96
N ASN A 69 -4.43 -7.52 12.38
CA ASN A 69 -4.71 -7.78 13.79
C ASN A 69 -4.92 -6.51 14.64
N GLY A 70 -5.58 -5.49 14.09
CA GLY A 70 -5.87 -4.24 14.81
C GLY A 70 -4.70 -3.27 14.93
N VAL A 71 -3.52 -3.58 14.38
CA VAL A 71 -2.33 -2.74 14.47
C VAL A 71 -1.79 -2.35 13.10
N VAL A 72 -1.08 -1.24 13.02
CA VAL A 72 -0.31 -0.86 11.83
C VAL A 72 0.94 -1.73 11.79
N ILE A 73 1.17 -2.41 10.67
CA ILE A 73 2.35 -3.26 10.46
C ILE A 73 3.23 -2.76 9.32
N GLY A 74 2.79 -1.73 8.58
CA GLY A 74 3.57 -1.13 7.51
C GLY A 74 3.06 0.24 7.12
N GLN A 75 3.99 1.11 6.72
CA GLN A 75 3.72 2.42 6.17
C GLN A 75 4.70 2.67 5.03
N PHE A 76 4.17 3.00 3.86
CA PHE A 76 4.95 3.35 2.67
C PHE A 76 4.59 4.76 2.25
N VAL A 77 5.58 5.63 2.21
CA VAL A 77 5.44 7.07 1.90
C VAL A 77 5.98 7.31 0.50
N LYS A 78 5.19 8.00 -0.33
CA LYS A 78 5.44 8.27 -1.75
C LYS A 78 5.54 7.02 -2.63
N LEU A 79 5.55 7.26 -3.93
CA LEU A 79 5.74 6.19 -4.91
C LEU A 79 7.15 5.57 -4.82
N ASP A 80 8.14 6.31 -4.31
CA ASP A 80 9.53 5.87 -4.15
C ASP A 80 9.68 4.62 -3.28
N ALA A 81 8.81 4.46 -2.27
CA ALA A 81 8.75 3.24 -1.47
C ALA A 81 8.43 1.96 -2.29
N PHE A 82 7.93 2.13 -3.52
CA PHE A 82 7.59 1.09 -4.49
C PHE A 82 8.39 1.18 -5.81
N ALA A 83 9.63 1.70 -5.78
CA ALA A 83 10.49 1.91 -6.95
C ALA A 83 10.11 3.12 -7.84
N GLY A 84 9.39 4.09 -7.27
CA GLY A 84 9.14 5.39 -7.90
C GLY A 84 8.45 5.24 -9.26
N ALA A 85 8.97 5.91 -10.28
CA ALA A 85 8.39 5.87 -11.63
C ALA A 85 8.30 4.45 -12.25
N LYS A 86 9.03 3.46 -11.73
CA LYS A 86 8.99 2.07 -12.19
C LYS A 86 8.00 1.19 -11.41
N THR A 87 7.16 1.76 -10.57
CA THR A 87 6.18 1.02 -9.76
C THR A 87 5.21 0.23 -10.64
N THR A 88 5.02 -1.06 -10.34
CA THR A 88 4.01 -1.92 -10.95
C THR A 88 3.16 -2.63 -9.89
N SER A 89 2.10 -3.33 -10.30
CA SER A 89 1.28 -4.15 -9.39
C SER A 89 2.11 -5.21 -8.68
N GLU A 90 3.08 -5.80 -9.38
CA GLU A 90 3.97 -6.83 -8.87
C GLU A 90 4.92 -6.27 -7.80
N VAL A 91 5.42 -5.04 -7.98
CA VAL A 91 6.26 -4.38 -6.98
C VAL A 91 5.47 -4.12 -5.69
N VAL A 92 4.23 -3.60 -5.82
CA VAL A 92 3.36 -3.35 -4.66
C VAL A 92 2.99 -4.67 -3.97
N GLU A 93 2.60 -5.69 -4.74
CA GLU A 93 2.33 -7.05 -4.22
C GLU A 93 3.53 -7.61 -3.47
N TRP A 94 4.73 -7.50 -4.04
CA TRP A 94 5.96 -8.00 -3.42
C TRP A 94 6.21 -7.32 -2.08
N LYS A 95 6.17 -5.99 -2.01
CA LYS A 95 6.35 -5.23 -0.76
C LYS A 95 5.28 -5.61 0.29
N LEU A 96 4.02 -5.77 -0.12
CA LEU A 96 2.95 -6.23 0.78
C LEU A 96 3.17 -7.66 1.26
N SER A 97 3.70 -8.56 0.40
CA SER A 97 4.00 -9.95 0.78
C SER A 97 5.06 -10.03 1.89
N LYS A 98 6.02 -9.09 1.92
CA LYS A 98 7.05 -9.01 2.96
C LYS A 98 6.50 -8.67 4.34
N LEU A 99 5.29 -8.08 4.40
CA LEU A 99 4.56 -7.84 5.64
C LEU A 99 3.74 -9.06 6.09
N GLY A 100 3.74 -10.15 5.33
CA GLY A 100 3.02 -11.38 5.66
C GLY A 100 1.51 -11.32 5.48
N ILE A 101 0.97 -10.27 4.86
CA ILE A 101 -0.50 -10.12 4.67
C ILE A 101 -1.04 -10.89 3.47
N LEU A 102 -0.17 -11.31 2.55
CA LEU A 102 -0.52 -12.10 1.37
C LEU A 102 0.59 -13.07 1.00
N LYS A 103 0.20 -14.16 0.32
CA LYS A 103 1.13 -15.06 -0.35
C LYS A 103 1.20 -14.66 -1.82
N THR A 104 2.39 -14.32 -2.30
CA THR A 104 2.64 -14.04 -3.71
C THR A 104 3.10 -15.31 -4.43
N THR A 105 2.76 -15.43 -5.71
CA THR A 105 3.29 -16.46 -6.63
C THR A 105 4.36 -15.89 -7.55
N LEU A 106 4.77 -14.63 -7.36
CA LEU A 106 5.83 -14.02 -8.14
C LEU A 106 7.12 -14.81 -7.90
N GLU A 107 7.65 -15.36 -8.98
CA GLU A 107 8.94 -16.02 -8.95
C GLU A 107 10.04 -14.99 -8.74
N VAL A 108 11.06 -15.38 -7.98
CA VAL A 108 12.21 -14.52 -7.68
C VAL A 108 13.02 -14.33 -8.96
N ASN A 109 12.65 -13.35 -9.78
CA ASN A 109 13.53 -12.89 -10.84
C ASN A 109 14.55 -11.94 -10.21
N VAL A 110 15.74 -12.49 -9.94
CA VAL A 110 16.80 -11.94 -9.07
C VAL A 110 17.20 -10.51 -9.46
N SER A 111 17.05 -10.11 -10.72
CA SER A 111 17.38 -8.76 -11.24
C SER A 111 16.37 -7.68 -10.82
N VAL A 112 15.07 -8.00 -10.73
CA VAL A 112 14.05 -7.05 -10.25
C VAL A 112 14.17 -6.87 -8.74
N ILE A 113 14.39 -7.98 -8.02
CA ILE A 113 14.44 -8.00 -6.55
C ILE A 113 15.71 -7.34 -6.01
N LYS A 114 16.88 -7.52 -6.64
CA LYS A 114 18.09 -6.79 -6.23
C LYS A 114 17.92 -5.28 -6.25
N THR A 115 17.12 -4.76 -7.19
CA THR A 115 16.80 -3.32 -7.28
C THR A 115 15.79 -2.90 -6.21
N LEU A 116 14.89 -3.78 -5.78
CA LEU A 116 13.87 -3.50 -4.77
C LEU A 116 14.38 -3.66 -3.33
N ASP A 117 15.33 -4.57 -3.10
CA ASP A 117 15.96 -4.83 -1.80
C ASP A 117 17.06 -3.82 -1.47
N THR A 118 17.65 -3.13 -2.47
CA THR A 118 18.57 -1.99 -2.23
C THR A 118 17.87 -0.66 -1.93
N LEU A 119 16.53 -0.64 -1.99
CA LEU A 119 15.68 0.53 -1.68
C LEU A 119 14.94 0.37 -0.33
N LEU A 120 15.37 -0.59 0.50
CA LEU A 120 14.97 -0.74 1.92
C LEU A 120 16.17 -0.38 2.80
#